data_AF-A0A520GVQ5-F1
#
_entry.id   AF-A0A520GVQ5-F1
#
_cell.length_a   1.000
_cell.length_b   1.000
_cell.length_c   1.000
_cell.angle_alpha   90.00
_cell.angle_beta   90.00
_cell.angle_gamma   90.00
#
_symmetry.space_group_name_H-M   'P 1'
#
loop_
_entity.id
_entity.type
_entity.pdbx_description
1 polymer ?
#
loop_
_entity_poly.entity_id
_entity_poly.type
_entity_poly.pdbx_seq_one_letter_code
_entity_poly.pdbx_strand_id
1 'polypeptide(L)' 'MSRPTRTAAELQALLIERIEAIPELRGRYTDVHAGGIVGIEAEEGGPNWTVRVVSERDRHRNDIGRLIRELQMRYDLED' A
#
# COMPACT_ATOMS: atom_id res chain seq x y z
N MET A 1 2.69 3.46 21.12
CA MET A 1 1.47 4.16 20.70
C MET A 1 1.01 3.51 19.41
N SER A 2 -0.24 3.05 19.34
CA SER A 2 -0.78 2.41 18.13
C SER A 2 -0.93 3.43 17.00
N ARG A 3 -0.68 3.02 15.76
CA ARG A 3 -0.91 3.90 14.60
C ARG A 3 -2.43 4.12 14.44
N PRO A 4 -2.87 5.24 13.86
CA PRO A 4 -4.26 5.40 13.46
C PRO A 4 -4.67 4.28 12.48
N THR A 5 -5.87 3.72 12.65
CA THR A 5 -6.40 2.69 11.75
C THR A 5 -7.07 3.30 10.52
N ARG A 6 -7.08 2.54 9.42
CA ARG A 6 -7.76 2.87 8.16
C ARG A 6 -8.35 1.60 7.55
N THR A 7 -9.48 1.74 6.87
CA THR A 7 -10.03 0.64 6.08
C THR A 7 -9.12 0.31 4.90
N ALA A 8 -9.24 -0.90 4.34
CA ALA A 8 -8.55 -1.27 3.12
C ALA A 8 -8.86 -0.29 1.96
N ALA A 9 -10.10 0.19 1.85
CA ALA A 9 -10.49 1.14 0.81
C ALA A 9 -9.80 2.50 0.98
N GLU A 10 -9.66 2.99 2.21
CA GLU A 10 -8.97 4.25 2.49
C GLU A 10 -7.47 4.14 2.24
N LEU A 11 -6.83 3.06 2.67
CA LEU A 11 -5.41 2.81 2.39
C LEU A 11 -5.17 2.70 0.88
N GLN A 12 -6.08 2.07 0.15
CA GLN A 12 -6.02 1.95 -1.29
C GLN A 12 -6.13 3.32 -1.96
N ALA A 13 -7.11 4.14 -1.58
CA ALA A 13 -7.28 5.49 -2.10
C ALA A 13 -6.04 6.36 -1.85
N LEU A 14 -5.47 6.29 -0.65
CA LEU A 14 -4.26 7.02 -0.26
C LEU A 14 -3.01 6.59 -1.05
N LEU A 15 -2.90 5.32 -1.41
CA LEU A 15 -1.83 4.83 -2.27
C LEU A 15 -2.02 5.29 -3.71
N ILE A 16 -3.24 5.19 -4.24
CA ILE A 16 -3.57 5.63 -5.61
C ILE A 16 -3.27 7.12 -5.78
N GLU A 17 -3.72 7.96 -4.84
CA GLU A 17 -3.46 9.41 -4.86
C GLU A 17 -1.96 9.71 -5.00
N ARG A 18 -1.12 9.02 -4.21
CA ARG A 18 0.34 9.21 -4.25
C ARG A 18 0.99 8.65 -5.50
N ILE A 19 0.47 7.55 -6.05
CA ILE A 19 0.95 6.96 -7.30
C ILE A 19 0.64 7.90 -8.47
N GLU A 20 -0.58 8.47 -8.53
CA GLU A 20 -1.01 9.41 -9.57
C GLU A 20 -0.28 10.77 -9.50
N ALA A 21 0.27 11.11 -8.33
CA ALA A 21 1.16 12.26 -8.16
C ALA A 21 2.54 12.06 -8.81
N ILE A 22 2.97 10.82 -9.08
CA ILE A 22 4.24 10.52 -9.75
C ILE A 22 4.01 10.56 -11.28
N PRO A 23 4.64 11.49 -12.02
CA PRO A 23 4.38 11.67 -13.46
C PRO A 23 4.56 10.40 -14.29
N GLU A 24 5.54 9.56 -13.96
CA GLU A 24 5.87 8.34 -14.68
C GLU A 24 4.90 7.18 -14.37
N LEU A 25 4.07 7.32 -13.34
CA LEU A 25 3.09 6.32 -12.89
C LEU A 25 1.64 6.74 -13.11
N ARG A 26 1.39 8.02 -13.37
CA ARG A 26 0.06 8.56 -13.67
C ARG A 26 -0.65 7.75 -14.76
N GLY A 27 -1.89 7.33 -14.48
CA GLY A 27 -2.71 6.54 -15.40
C GLY A 27 -2.26 5.10 -15.61
N ARG A 28 -1.25 4.61 -14.87
CA ARG A 28 -0.85 3.20 -14.92
C ARG A 28 -1.64 2.38 -13.92
N TYR A 29 -2.22 1.30 -14.40
CA TYR A 29 -2.84 0.30 -13.53
C TYR A 29 -1.77 -0.52 -12.79
N THR A 30 -1.83 -0.55 -11.46
CA THR A 30 -0.88 -1.25 -10.57
C THR A 30 -1.61 -2.22 -9.65
N ASP A 31 -0.88 -3.07 -8.92
CA ASP A 31 -1.47 -4.01 -7.94
C ASP A 31 -2.31 -3.31 -6.85
N VAL A 32 -1.99 -2.04 -6.56
CA VAL A 32 -2.80 -1.19 -5.67
C VAL A 32 -4.20 -0.95 -6.25
N HIS A 33 -4.30 -0.77 -7.58
CA HIS A 33 -5.59 -0.56 -8.26
C HIS A 33 -6.44 -1.84 -8.32
N ALA A 34 -5.80 -3.01 -8.25
CA ALA A 34 -6.49 -4.30 -8.21
C ALA A 34 -7.11 -4.62 -6.83
N GLY A 35 -7.01 -3.71 -5.84
CA GLY A 35 -7.58 -3.92 -4.51
C GLY A 35 -6.76 -4.86 -3.64
N GLY A 36 -5.46 -4.99 -3.89
CA GLY A 36 -4.59 -5.97 -3.25
C GLY A 36 -4.30 -5.75 -1.76
N ILE A 37 -4.97 -4.84 -1.04
CA ILE A 37 -4.67 -4.63 0.38
C ILE A 37 -5.17 -5.82 1.18
N VAL A 38 -4.25 -6.52 1.83
CA VAL A 38 -4.52 -7.71 2.62
C VAL A 38 -3.90 -7.56 4.00
N GLY A 39 -4.64 -8.03 5.02
CA GLY A 39 -4.11 -8.18 6.36
C GLY A 39 -2.99 -9.22 6.39
N ILE A 40 -1.99 -8.98 7.22
CA ILE A 40 -0.91 -9.91 7.54
C ILE A 40 -0.70 -9.94 9.04
N GLU A 41 -0.17 -11.04 9.53
CA GLU A 41 0.28 -11.10 10.92
C GLU A 41 1.41 -10.07 11.13
N ALA A 42 1.18 -9.13 12.04
CA ALA A 42 2.17 -8.12 12.38
C ALA A 42 3.20 -8.71 13.34
N GLU A 43 4.48 -8.61 12.97
CA GLU A 43 5.56 -8.73 13.95
C GLU A 43 5.51 -7.57 14.96
N GLU A 44 6.22 -7.67 16.09
CA GLU A 44 6.20 -6.62 17.12
C GLU A 44 6.62 -5.25 16.54
N GLY A 45 5.66 -4.32 16.47
CA GLY A 45 5.86 -2.99 15.86
C GLY A 45 5.87 -2.98 14.32
N GLY A 46 5.69 -4.12 13.67
CA GLY A 46 5.56 -4.28 12.22
C GLY A 46 4.19 -3.88 11.68
N PRO A 47 4.03 -3.70 10.37
CA PRO A 47 2.72 -3.44 9.75
C PRO A 47 1.81 -4.67 9.83
N ASN A 48 0.50 -4.45 10.02
CA ASN A 48 -0.52 -5.52 9.96
C ASN A 48 -1.17 -5.69 8.58
N TRP A 49 -0.62 -5.05 7.53
CA TRP A 49 -1.14 -5.16 6.17
C TRP A 49 -0.06 -5.00 5.11
N THR A 50 -0.34 -5.50 3.91
CA THR A 50 0.50 -5.32 2.72
C THR A 50 -0.34 -5.23 1.44
N VAL A 51 0.28 -4.90 0.31
CA VAL A 51 -0.33 -5.00 -1.01
C VAL A 51 0.08 -6.33 -1.64
N ARG A 52 -0.90 -7.18 -1.93
CA ARG A 52 -0.73 -8.43 -2.66
C ARG A 52 -0.24 -8.12 -4.08
N VAL A 53 0.91 -8.67 -4.42
CA VAL A 53 1.49 -8.58 -5.76
C VAL A 53 0.77 -9.58 -6.66
N VAL A 54 0.05 -9.09 -7.67
CA VAL A 54 -0.72 -9.93 -8.61
C VAL A 54 -0.11 -9.89 -10.01
N SER A 55 0.56 -8.79 -10.36
CA SER A 55 1.28 -8.62 -11.63
C SER A 55 2.77 -9.02 -11.53
N GLU A 56 3.39 -9.29 -12.69
CA GLU A 56 4.79 -9.75 -12.80
C GLU A 56 5.75 -8.85 -12.00
N ARG A 57 6.54 -9.48 -11.11
CA ARG A 57 7.47 -8.83 -10.17
C ARG A 57 8.52 -7.94 -10.85
N ASP A 58 8.81 -8.13 -12.14
CA ASP A 58 9.73 -7.26 -12.90
C ASP A 58 9.20 -5.83 -13.09
N ARG A 59 7.94 -5.55 -12.75
CA ARG A 59 7.37 -4.20 -12.63
C ARG A 59 7.33 -3.64 -11.21
N HIS A 60 7.93 -4.31 -10.22
CA HIS A 60 8.09 -3.76 -8.86
C HIS A 60 9.07 -2.58 -8.89
N ARG A 61 8.57 -1.41 -9.28
CA ARG A 61 9.31 -0.16 -9.10
C ARG A 61 9.47 0.10 -7.61
N ASN A 62 10.71 0.32 -7.19
CA ASN A 62 11.08 0.67 -5.82
C ASN A 62 10.25 1.83 -5.25
N ASP A 63 9.79 2.74 -6.11
CA ASP A 63 8.96 3.89 -5.74
C ASP A 63 7.61 3.46 -5.11
N ILE A 64 6.93 2.46 -5.67
CA ILE A 64 5.65 1.96 -5.13
C ILE A 64 5.89 1.26 -3.79
N GLY A 65 6.94 0.43 -3.71
CA GLY A 65 7.33 -0.22 -2.46
C GLY A 65 7.63 0.79 -1.34
N ARG A 66 8.29 1.90 -1.68
CA ARG A 66 8.53 3.00 -0.74
C ARG A 66 7.23 3.64 -0.26
N LEU A 67 6.30 3.94 -1.17
CA LEU A 67 4.99 4.51 -0.80
C LEU A 67 4.22 3.59 0.15
N ILE A 68 4.19 2.28 -0.14
CA ILE A 68 3.57 1.28 0.73
C ILE A 68 4.20 1.32 2.12
N ARG A 69 5.55 1.34 2.19
CA ARG A 69 6.26 1.38 3.48
C ARG A 69 5.98 2.66 4.26
N GLU A 70 5.89 3.81 3.59
CA GLU A 70 5.56 5.08 4.22
C GLU A 70 4.16 5.07 4.84
N LEU A 71 3.17 4.48 4.17
CA LEU A 71 1.82 4.33 4.74
C LEU A 71 1.78 3.30 5.86
N GLN A 72 2.47 2.18 5.72
CA GLN A 72 2.60 1.16 6.77
C GLN A 72 3.18 1.75 8.07
N MET A 73 4.11 2.70 8.00
CA MET A 73 4.64 3.37 9.21
C MET A 73 3.63 4.33 9.84
N ARG A 74 2.60 4.76 9.10
CA ARG A 74 1.64 5.77 9.53
C ARG A 74 0.28 5.20 9.93
N TYR A 75 -0.14 4.11 9.30
CA TYR A 75 -1.49 3.56 9.46
C TYR A 75 -1.47 2.04 9.63
N ASP A 76 -2.33 1.57 10.52
CA ASP A 76 -2.73 0.18 10.62
C ASP A 76 -3.98 -0.07 9.76
N LEU A 77 -4.13 -1.31 9.29
CA LEU A 77 -5.38 -1.77 8.69
C LEU A 77 -6.37 -2.04 9.81
N GLU A 78 -7.60 -1.57 9.62
CA GLU A 78 -8.74 -1.89 10.48
C GLU A 78 -9.13 -3.37 10.35
N ASP A 79 -9.40 -4.01 11.50
CA ASP A 79 -9.79 -5.43 11.60
C ASP A 79 -11.10 -5.77 10.87
#